data_AF-A0A9J6D8P2-F1
#
_entry.id   AF-A0A9J6D8P2-F1
#
_cell.length_a   1.000
_cell.length_b   1.000
_cell.length_c   1.000
_cell.angle_alpha   90.00
_cell.angle_beta   90.00
_cell.angle_gamma   90.00
#
_symmetry.space_group_name_H-M   'P 1'
#
loop_
_entity.id
_entity.type
_entity.pdbx_description
1 polymer ?
#
loop_
_entity_poly.entity_id
_entity_poly.type
_entity_poly.pdbx_seq_one_letter_code
_entity_poly.pdbx_strand_id
1 'polypeptide(L)'
;MPKRSVASPIVHSVEPAWPRHRPWSITQARSGRRPSAPFRTTVVLTDEEYFTSVHPSESQNSPENTDHKPFFDGYPYGRSREPDQAETEESRTSDRDESVRTEPLTSSVEVLRDHLGGFLSDMRNDLDLHLKEIARVRIFNEFFGYGLETHYQNFTGELYKDVMDKSQTASGVNIIGVLPGKRRRTPEDQLIVLGAHYDTFKRTKGVNDNGSGVAALLEAARVLTAHQCDLNYTVIFVALDMEEIGCVGSYYFVHDFLISNELLRDRSKFQGAIIMDTILHYNDTMYSQDIPVDFQDASPMVVNAIMADSFRGNFLASMSRWRMDERLAMTFSRA
;
A
#
# COMPACT_ATOMS: atom_id res chain seq x y z
N MET A 1 -28.49 5.27 -26.42
CA MET A 1 -28.25 4.23 -25.40
C MET A 1 -28.73 4.77 -24.07
N PRO A 2 -29.46 4.01 -23.24
CA PRO A 2 -29.86 4.51 -21.93
C PRO A 2 -28.60 4.66 -21.08
N LYS A 3 -28.40 5.85 -20.50
CA LYS A 3 -27.35 6.08 -19.51
C LYS A 3 -27.55 5.07 -18.38
N ARG A 4 -26.60 4.15 -18.18
CA ARG A 4 -26.59 3.29 -16.99
C ARG A 4 -26.52 4.23 -15.78
N SER A 5 -27.34 3.95 -14.78
CA SER A 5 -27.43 4.79 -13.59
C SER A 5 -26.08 4.73 -12.88
N VAL A 6 -25.54 5.90 -12.51
CA VAL A 6 -24.41 6.04 -11.58
C VAL A 6 -24.68 5.12 -10.40
N ALA A 7 -23.92 4.02 -10.28
CA ALA A 7 -24.14 3.05 -9.22
C ALA A 7 -23.82 3.75 -7.89
N SER A 8 -24.82 3.86 -7.02
CA SER A 8 -24.58 4.39 -5.68
C SER A 8 -23.74 3.36 -4.91
N PRO A 9 -22.72 3.79 -4.13
CA PRO A 9 -21.92 2.88 -3.33
C PRO A 9 -22.79 1.98 -2.46
N ILE A 10 -22.62 0.67 -2.59
CA ILE A 10 -23.36 -0.29 -1.76
C ILE A 10 -22.57 -0.49 -0.47
N VAL A 11 -23.13 0.01 0.62
CA VAL A 11 -22.55 -0.07 1.96
C VAL A 11 -23.26 -1.19 2.72
N HIS A 12 -22.56 -2.27 3.05
CA HIS A 12 -23.10 -3.36 3.88
C HIS A 12 -22.36 -3.48 5.21
N SER A 13 -23.09 -3.56 6.33
CA SER A 13 -22.51 -3.83 7.65
C SER A 13 -22.73 -5.29 8.07
N VAL A 14 -21.66 -6.03 8.30
CA VAL A 14 -21.74 -7.41 8.80
C VAL A 14 -21.88 -7.43 10.32
N GLU A 15 -22.80 -8.18 10.91
CA GLU A 15 -22.58 -8.76 12.25
C GLU A 15 -21.81 -10.06 12.06
N PRO A 16 -20.64 -10.28 12.68
CA PRO A 16 -19.92 -11.53 12.43
C PRO A 16 -20.67 -12.73 12.97
N ALA A 17 -21.38 -13.41 12.08
CA ALA A 17 -21.81 -14.78 12.25
C ALA A 17 -20.70 -15.69 11.72
N TRP A 18 -19.52 -15.65 12.36
CA TRP A 18 -18.55 -16.72 12.14
C TRP A 18 -19.20 -18.04 12.57
N PRO A 19 -19.20 -19.09 11.74
CA PRO A 19 -19.73 -20.39 12.12
C PRO A 19 -19.13 -20.83 13.46
N ARG A 20 -19.97 -21.28 14.40
CA ARG A 20 -19.53 -21.79 15.73
C ARG A 20 -18.69 -23.07 15.66
N HIS A 21 -18.19 -23.44 14.47
CA HIS A 21 -17.45 -24.67 14.23
C HIS A 21 -16.16 -24.39 13.46
N ARG A 22 -15.23 -23.70 14.12
CA ARG A 22 -13.79 -23.98 14.18
C ARG A 22 -13.21 -23.12 15.31
N PRO A 23 -12.65 -23.70 16.38
CA PRO A 23 -12.05 -22.89 17.43
C PRO A 23 -10.80 -22.21 16.88
N TRP A 24 -10.73 -20.88 17.05
CA TRP A 24 -9.46 -20.20 17.24
C TRP A 24 -8.66 -20.97 18.29
N SER A 25 -7.53 -21.56 17.94
CA SER A 25 -6.58 -22.11 18.92
C SER A 25 -5.76 -20.97 19.53
N ILE A 26 -6.45 -20.09 20.28
CA ILE A 26 -5.84 -19.31 21.35
C ILE A 26 -5.55 -20.30 22.48
N THR A 27 -4.34 -20.84 22.48
CA THR A 27 -3.73 -21.34 23.72
C THR A 27 -2.34 -20.70 23.74
N GLN A 28 -2.15 -19.50 24.28
CA GLN A 28 -2.67 -19.01 25.55
C GLN A 28 -2.86 -17.49 25.55
N ALA A 29 -4.00 -17.07 26.11
CA ALA A 29 -4.19 -15.76 26.66
C ALA A 29 -3.04 -15.42 27.65
N ARG A 30 -2.36 -14.30 27.41
CA ARG A 30 -1.58 -13.60 28.46
C ARG A 30 -2.12 -12.23 28.84
N SER A 31 -3.35 -11.87 28.45
CA SER A 31 -3.99 -10.64 28.95
C SER A 31 -5.44 -10.78 29.40
N GLY A 32 -6.04 -11.97 29.36
CA GLY A 32 -7.31 -12.25 30.05
C GLY A 32 -8.52 -11.37 29.65
N ARG A 33 -8.45 -10.62 28.54
CA ARG A 33 -9.58 -9.87 28.00
C ARG A 33 -9.98 -10.44 26.65
N ARG A 34 -11.20 -11.00 26.59
CA ARG A 34 -11.89 -11.22 25.31
C ARG A 34 -12.02 -9.85 24.62
N PRO A 35 -11.75 -9.73 23.31
CA PRO A 35 -12.21 -8.59 22.54
C PRO A 35 -13.73 -8.50 22.72
N SER A 36 -14.19 -7.41 23.34
CA SER A 36 -15.61 -7.13 23.50
C SER A 36 -16.14 -6.60 22.18
N ALA A 37 -17.06 -7.35 21.59
CA ALA A 37 -17.78 -7.13 20.34
C ALA A 37 -17.13 -7.73 19.07
N PRO A 38 -17.89 -8.47 18.26
CA PRO A 38 -17.44 -8.96 16.97
C PRO A 38 -17.31 -7.76 16.00
N PHE A 39 -16.16 -7.65 15.30
CA PHE A 39 -15.88 -6.54 14.39
C PHE A 39 -16.86 -6.53 13.23
N ARG A 40 -17.72 -5.51 13.17
CA ARG A 40 -18.58 -5.32 12.01
C ARG A 40 -17.74 -4.73 10.87
N THR A 41 -17.72 -5.38 9.72
CA THR A 41 -16.99 -4.93 8.52
C THR A 41 -17.95 -4.23 7.57
N THR A 42 -17.50 -3.12 6.98
CA THR A 42 -18.16 -2.44 5.88
C THR A 42 -17.43 -2.79 4.59
N VAL A 43 -18.15 -3.26 3.59
CA VAL A 43 -17.60 -3.43 2.23
C VAL A 43 -18.27 -2.43 1.31
N VAL A 44 -17.47 -1.74 0.50
CA VAL A 44 -17.93 -0.82 -0.54
C VAL A 44 -17.36 -1.28 -1.87
N LEU A 45 -18.22 -1.40 -2.88
CA LEU A 45 -17.82 -1.61 -4.27
C LEU A 45 -17.71 -0.25 -4.96
N THR A 46 -16.60 -0.02 -5.65
CA THR A 46 -16.36 1.20 -6.46
C THR A 46 -16.27 0.79 -7.92
N ASP A 47 -16.94 1.51 -8.81
CA ASP A 47 -16.94 1.23 -10.25
C ASP A 47 -15.93 2.10 -11.01
N GLU A 48 -15.59 1.69 -12.24
CA GLU A 48 -14.63 2.38 -13.10
C GLU A 48 -15.24 3.61 -13.83
N GLU A 49 -16.57 3.65 -14.00
CA GLU A 49 -17.27 4.86 -14.52
C GLU A 49 -17.02 6.06 -13.61
N TYR A 50 -16.75 5.79 -12.33
CA TYR A 50 -16.39 6.81 -11.38
C TYR A 50 -14.99 7.40 -11.60
N PHE A 51 -13.96 6.56 -11.68
CA PHE A 51 -12.58 6.97 -11.97
C PHE A 51 -12.46 7.71 -13.31
N THR A 52 -13.19 7.27 -14.33
CA THR A 52 -13.17 7.89 -15.67
C THR A 52 -13.95 9.22 -15.74
N SER A 53 -14.90 9.45 -14.83
CA SER A 53 -15.69 10.69 -14.78
C SER A 53 -14.95 11.89 -14.19
N VAL A 54 -13.91 11.64 -13.38
CA VAL A 54 -13.15 12.69 -12.67
C VAL A 54 -11.86 13.08 -13.43
N HIS A 55 -11.36 12.21 -14.31
CA HIS A 55 -10.18 12.47 -15.16
C HIS A 55 -10.43 12.14 -16.65
N PRO A 56 -11.34 12.87 -17.35
CA PRO A 56 -11.72 12.54 -18.72
C PRO A 56 -10.60 12.73 -19.77
N SER A 57 -9.57 13.53 -19.48
CA SER A 57 -8.52 13.91 -20.45
C SER A 57 -7.46 12.83 -20.71
N GLU A 58 -7.42 11.75 -19.93
CA GLU A 58 -6.37 10.72 -20.03
C GLU A 58 -6.82 9.47 -20.81
N SER A 59 -8.11 9.34 -21.12
CA SER A 59 -8.66 8.19 -21.86
C SER A 59 -8.58 8.32 -23.38
N GLN A 60 -8.16 9.47 -23.90
CA GLN A 60 -8.06 9.71 -25.34
C GLN A 60 -6.77 10.43 -25.67
N ASN A 61 -5.70 9.67 -25.91
CA ASN A 61 -4.69 9.92 -26.95
C ASN A 61 -3.58 8.86 -26.86
N SER A 62 -3.73 7.77 -27.59
CA SER A 62 -2.57 7.03 -28.10
C SER A 62 -2.25 7.55 -29.50
N PRO A 63 -0.97 7.85 -29.77
CA PRO A 63 -0.42 7.43 -31.04
C PRO A 63 0.80 6.54 -30.83
N GLU A 64 0.82 5.46 -31.60
CA GLU A 64 2.01 4.68 -31.92
C GLU A 64 3.15 5.62 -32.32
N ASN A 65 4.29 5.54 -31.64
CA ASN A 65 5.56 5.73 -32.33
C ASN A 65 6.69 4.97 -31.63
N THR A 66 7.23 4.01 -32.36
CA THR A 66 8.44 3.27 -32.07
C THR A 66 9.66 4.17 -32.23
N ASP A 67 10.45 4.35 -31.19
CA ASP A 67 11.90 4.56 -31.34
C ASP A 67 12.62 4.21 -30.02
N HIS A 68 13.25 3.02 -30.03
CA HIS A 68 14.18 2.61 -28.99
C HIS A 68 15.49 3.40 -29.12
N LYS A 69 15.88 4.11 -28.06
CA LYS A 69 17.29 4.38 -27.76
C LYS A 69 17.58 4.03 -26.29
N PRO A 70 18.67 3.28 -26.01
CA PRO A 70 19.11 2.99 -24.65
C PRO A 70 19.95 4.17 -24.12
N PHE A 71 20.06 4.33 -22.79
CA PHE A 71 21.09 5.06 -22.00
C PHE A 71 20.41 5.59 -20.71
N PHE A 72 20.94 5.48 -19.48
CA PHE A 72 22.31 5.41 -18.98
C PHE A 72 22.44 4.44 -17.79
N ASP A 73 23.52 3.66 -17.82
CA ASP A 73 24.08 2.91 -16.70
C ASP A 73 25.31 3.69 -16.20
N GLY A 74 25.51 3.80 -14.88
CA GLY A 74 26.76 4.29 -14.28
C GLY A 74 26.66 5.51 -13.38
N TYR A 75 26.56 5.28 -12.07
CA TYR A 75 27.04 6.21 -11.04
C TYR A 75 28.51 5.89 -10.72
N PRO A 76 29.48 6.82 -10.87
CA PRO A 76 30.85 6.56 -10.47
C PRO A 76 31.08 6.90 -8.98
N TYR A 77 31.72 5.95 -8.30
CA TYR A 77 32.37 6.13 -7.01
C TYR A 77 33.41 7.28 -7.07
N GLY A 78 33.25 8.28 -6.20
CA GLY A 78 34.22 9.37 -6.01
C GLY A 78 35.48 8.89 -5.29
N ARG A 79 36.64 9.09 -5.93
CA ARG A 79 37.96 9.09 -5.26
C ARG A 79 38.23 10.47 -4.65
N SER A 80 38.80 10.43 -3.46
CA SER A 80 39.36 11.53 -2.68
C SER A 80 40.45 12.30 -3.41
N ARG A 81 40.45 13.63 -3.26
CA ARG A 81 41.64 14.50 -3.25
C ARG A 81 41.36 15.77 -2.44
N GLU A 82 42.33 16.09 -1.59
CA GLU A 82 42.41 17.21 -0.64
C GLU A 82 42.67 18.59 -1.32
N PRO A 83 42.62 19.71 -0.56
CA PRO A 83 42.19 21.02 -1.05
C PRO A 83 43.33 21.99 -1.39
N ASP A 84 43.05 23.01 -2.19
CA ASP A 84 43.83 24.25 -2.22
C ASP A 84 42.95 25.50 -2.50
N GLN A 85 42.97 26.38 -1.50
CA GLN A 85 43.06 27.85 -1.50
C GLN A 85 42.09 28.75 -2.31
N ALA A 86 41.26 29.44 -1.52
CA ALA A 86 40.92 30.88 -1.52
C ALA A 86 40.98 31.70 -2.82
N GLU A 87 39.86 32.36 -3.15
CA GLU A 87 39.82 33.82 -3.41
C GLU A 87 38.39 34.40 -3.44
N THR A 88 38.21 35.42 -2.59
CA THR A 88 37.36 36.64 -2.67
C THR A 88 35.83 36.62 -2.82
N GLU A 89 35.20 37.24 -1.81
CA GLU A 89 33.86 37.82 -1.77
C GLU A 89 33.67 38.92 -2.84
N GLU A 90 32.55 38.90 -3.55
CA GLU A 90 31.94 40.12 -4.07
C GLU A 90 30.41 40.01 -4.06
N SER A 91 29.79 41.03 -3.47
CA SER A 91 28.37 41.17 -3.21
C SER A 91 27.55 41.37 -4.49
N ARG A 92 26.50 40.56 -4.68
CA ARG A 92 25.33 40.95 -5.49
C ARG A 92 24.04 40.54 -4.79
N THR A 93 23.35 41.56 -4.30
CA THR A 93 21.92 41.55 -3.96
C THR A 93 21.07 41.63 -5.24
N SER A 94 19.79 41.27 -5.14
CA SER A 94 18.75 41.13 -6.19
C SER A 94 18.82 39.81 -6.97
N ASP A 95 17.79 38.98 -7.09
CA ASP A 95 16.35 39.14 -6.93
C ASP A 95 15.73 37.88 -6.33
N ARG A 96 14.66 38.07 -5.54
CA ARG A 96 13.77 36.99 -5.09
C ARG A 96 13.02 36.51 -6.33
N ASP A 97 13.44 35.37 -6.87
CA ASP A 97 12.69 34.73 -7.95
C ASP A 97 11.37 34.21 -7.39
N GLU A 98 10.28 34.64 -8.01
CA GLU A 98 8.91 34.30 -7.67
C GLU A 98 8.75 32.78 -7.74
N SER A 99 8.07 32.23 -6.73
CA SER A 99 7.72 30.82 -6.65
C SER A 99 7.04 30.38 -7.95
N VAL A 100 7.75 29.63 -8.79
CA VAL A 100 7.15 28.74 -9.77
C VAL A 100 6.32 27.75 -8.97
N ARG A 101 5.02 28.03 -8.84
CA ARG A 101 4.07 27.06 -8.30
C ARG A 101 3.96 25.96 -9.34
N THR A 102 4.79 24.94 -9.19
CA THR A 102 4.61 23.67 -9.89
C THR A 102 3.23 23.15 -9.52
N GLU A 103 2.40 22.85 -10.51
CA GLU A 103 1.10 22.20 -10.29
C GLU A 103 1.28 21.00 -9.35
N PRO A 104 0.31 20.73 -8.46
CA PRO A 104 0.39 19.60 -7.55
C PRO A 104 0.61 18.32 -8.36
N LEU A 105 1.69 17.60 -8.09
CA LEU A 105 1.97 16.31 -8.72
C LEU A 105 0.77 15.38 -8.52
N THR A 106 0.22 14.82 -9.60
CA THR A 106 -0.86 13.81 -9.53
C THR A 106 -0.29 12.41 -9.77
N SER A 107 -1.13 11.40 -9.54
CA SER A 107 -0.79 10.03 -9.90
C SER A 107 -0.56 9.91 -11.41
N SER A 108 0.41 9.09 -11.83
CA SER A 108 0.76 8.83 -13.23
C SER A 108 0.64 7.35 -13.56
N VAL A 109 -0.11 7.06 -14.63
CA VAL A 109 -0.27 5.71 -15.16
C VAL A 109 1.06 5.18 -15.71
N GLU A 110 1.91 6.06 -16.26
CA GLU A 110 3.24 5.70 -16.77
C GLU A 110 4.15 5.21 -15.65
N VAL A 111 4.17 5.90 -14.50
CA VAL A 111 4.96 5.50 -13.32
C VAL A 111 4.46 4.16 -12.78
N LEU A 112 3.14 3.98 -12.65
CA LEU A 112 2.54 2.71 -12.24
C LEU A 112 2.91 1.57 -13.20
N ARG A 113 2.84 1.82 -14.52
CA ARG A 113 3.22 0.82 -15.54
C ARG A 113 4.71 0.49 -15.51
N ASP A 114 5.59 1.45 -15.25
CA ASP A 114 7.03 1.20 -15.15
C ASP A 114 7.35 0.28 -13.97
N HIS A 115 6.79 0.57 -12.79
CA HIS A 115 6.94 -0.29 -11.63
C HIS A 115 6.38 -1.70 -11.87
N LEU A 116 5.17 -1.81 -12.44
CA LEU A 116 4.51 -3.09 -12.74
C LEU A 116 5.23 -3.90 -13.82
N GLY A 117 5.72 -3.25 -14.88
CA GLY A 117 6.47 -3.87 -15.97
C GLY A 117 7.89 -4.26 -15.59
N GLY A 118 8.44 -3.66 -14.54
CA GLY A 118 9.76 -3.95 -13.99
C GLY A 118 9.72 -5.03 -12.89
N PHE A 119 10.35 -4.72 -11.76
CA PHE A 119 10.62 -5.69 -10.68
C PHE A 119 9.35 -6.26 -10.01
N LEU A 120 8.20 -5.60 -10.15
CA LEU A 120 6.92 -6.12 -9.63
C LEU A 120 6.32 -7.22 -10.52
N SER A 121 6.94 -7.50 -11.67
CA SER A 121 6.67 -8.67 -12.52
C SER A 121 7.58 -9.88 -12.23
N ASP A 122 8.53 -9.74 -11.32
CA ASP A 122 9.46 -10.81 -10.94
C ASP A 122 8.99 -11.56 -9.68
N MET A 123 9.45 -12.79 -9.49
CA MET A 123 9.16 -13.55 -8.28
C MET A 123 9.88 -12.93 -7.07
N ARG A 124 9.19 -12.78 -5.92
CA ARG A 124 9.75 -12.12 -4.73
C ARG A 124 9.54 -13.00 -3.49
N ASN A 125 10.01 -14.24 -3.55
CA ASN A 125 9.82 -15.22 -2.48
C ASN A 125 11.07 -16.09 -2.25
N ASP A 126 10.97 -17.00 -1.29
CA ASP A 126 12.13 -17.77 -0.81
C ASP A 126 12.64 -18.83 -1.81
N LEU A 127 11.98 -19.03 -2.95
CA LEU A 127 12.52 -19.82 -4.06
C LEU A 127 13.58 -19.04 -4.87
N ASP A 128 13.51 -17.72 -4.87
CA ASP A 128 14.47 -16.83 -5.53
C ASP A 128 14.82 -15.64 -4.63
N LEU A 129 15.78 -15.86 -3.74
CA LEU A 129 16.26 -14.83 -2.81
C LEU A 129 16.92 -13.65 -3.52
N HIS A 130 17.44 -13.85 -4.75
CA HIS A 130 18.11 -12.80 -5.49
C HIS A 130 17.09 -11.78 -6.02
N LEU A 131 16.02 -12.24 -6.67
CA LEU A 131 14.95 -11.35 -7.14
C LEU A 131 14.21 -10.68 -5.98
N LYS A 132 14.00 -11.40 -4.87
CA LYS A 132 13.44 -10.83 -3.65
C LYS A 132 14.30 -9.69 -3.09
N GLU A 133 15.63 -9.86 -3.09
CA GLU A 133 16.57 -8.82 -2.66
C GLU A 133 16.56 -7.61 -3.60
N ILE A 134 16.50 -7.83 -4.92
CA ILE A 134 16.36 -6.73 -5.91
C ILE A 134 15.10 -5.91 -5.61
N ALA A 135 13.98 -6.57 -5.32
CA ALA A 135 12.74 -5.87 -4.98
C ALA A 135 12.89 -5.02 -3.71
N ARG A 136 13.51 -5.56 -2.64
CA ARG A 136 13.78 -4.80 -1.41
C ARG A 136 14.60 -3.55 -1.67
N VAL A 137 15.71 -3.71 -2.39
CA VAL A 137 16.64 -2.61 -2.70
C VAL A 137 15.95 -1.55 -3.55
N ARG A 138 15.14 -1.95 -4.55
CA ARG A 138 14.38 -1.01 -5.37
C ARG A 138 13.37 -0.23 -4.54
N ILE A 139 12.52 -0.91 -3.76
CA ILE A 139 11.52 -0.24 -2.90
C ILE A 139 12.22 0.73 -1.92
N PHE A 140 13.33 0.31 -1.30
CA PHE A 140 14.10 1.16 -0.41
C PHE A 140 14.64 2.39 -1.14
N ASN A 141 15.21 2.22 -2.32
CA ASN A 141 15.77 3.32 -3.10
C ASN A 141 14.69 4.30 -3.57
N GLU A 142 13.50 3.83 -3.93
CA GLU A 142 12.37 4.71 -4.25
C GLU A 142 11.96 5.54 -3.03
N PHE A 143 11.69 4.90 -1.88
CA PHE A 143 11.36 5.62 -0.64
C PHE A 143 12.43 6.63 -0.24
N PHE A 144 13.71 6.25 -0.31
CA PHE A 144 14.83 7.13 -0.02
C PHE A 144 14.91 8.27 -1.04
N GLY A 145 14.74 7.99 -2.33
CA GLY A 145 14.75 8.96 -3.42
C GLY A 145 13.62 9.99 -3.33
N TYR A 146 12.47 9.58 -2.78
CA TYR A 146 11.34 10.47 -2.45
C TYR A 146 11.58 11.32 -1.18
N GLY A 147 12.71 11.12 -0.49
CA GLY A 147 13.09 11.88 0.70
C GLY A 147 12.46 11.38 2.01
N LEU A 148 11.98 10.13 2.06
CA LEU A 148 11.42 9.54 3.27
C LEU A 148 12.53 9.13 4.26
N GLU A 149 12.25 9.21 5.57
CA GLU A 149 13.05 8.53 6.59
C GLU A 149 12.89 7.01 6.40
N THR A 150 13.88 6.38 5.75
CA THR A 150 13.75 5.01 5.22
C THR A 150 14.52 4.00 6.07
N HIS A 151 13.89 2.86 6.36
CA HIS A 151 14.40 1.82 7.25
C HIS A 151 14.17 0.42 6.69
N TYR A 152 15.14 -0.46 6.88
CA TYR A 152 14.90 -1.90 6.87
C TYR A 152 14.53 -2.36 8.28
N GLN A 153 13.47 -3.16 8.38
CA GLN A 153 13.15 -3.90 9.60
C GLN A 153 13.39 -5.39 9.35
N ASN A 154 14.54 -5.88 9.82
CA ASN A 154 14.86 -7.31 9.81
C ASN A 154 14.15 -8.00 10.97
N PHE A 155 13.60 -9.18 10.72
CA PHE A 155 12.98 -10.00 11.76
C PHE A 155 13.18 -11.50 11.47
N THR A 156 13.03 -12.30 12.52
CA THR A 156 13.02 -13.77 12.43
C THR A 156 11.81 -14.27 13.21
N GLY A 157 10.87 -14.90 12.51
CA GLY A 157 9.61 -15.38 13.08
C GLY A 157 9.38 -16.86 12.84
N GLU A 158 8.57 -17.47 13.72
CA GLU A 158 8.02 -18.79 13.47
C GLU A 158 6.87 -18.68 12.46
N LEU A 159 6.93 -19.47 11.39
CA LEU A 159 5.78 -19.61 10.48
C LEU A 159 4.61 -20.22 11.25
N TYR A 160 3.40 -19.71 11.01
CA TYR A 160 2.19 -20.26 11.63
C TYR A 160 2.13 -21.78 11.38
N LYS A 161 1.99 -22.55 12.47
CA LYS A 161 1.96 -24.03 12.46
C LYS A 161 0.87 -24.62 11.57
N ASP A 162 -0.14 -23.82 11.21
CA ASP A 162 -1.27 -24.26 10.38
C ASP A 162 -0.94 -24.26 8.87
N VAL A 163 0.16 -23.62 8.44
CA VAL A 163 0.61 -23.59 7.03
C VAL A 163 1.74 -24.60 6.76
N MET A 164 2.52 -24.96 7.78
CA MET A 164 3.67 -25.86 7.65
C MET A 164 3.70 -26.88 8.80
N ASP A 165 3.82 -28.17 8.45
CA ASP A 165 3.83 -29.35 9.35
C ASP A 165 5.02 -29.39 10.34
N LYS A 166 5.90 -28.37 10.32
CA LYS A 166 7.04 -28.19 11.22
C LYS A 166 7.21 -26.72 11.56
N SER A 167 7.55 -26.43 12.83
CA SER A 167 8.06 -25.11 13.25
C SER A 167 9.31 -24.80 12.43
N GLN A 168 9.13 -24.03 11.37
CA GLN A 168 10.22 -23.45 10.60
C GLN A 168 10.31 -21.99 11.01
N THR A 169 11.50 -21.60 11.46
CA THR A 169 11.87 -20.20 11.60
C THR A 169 12.25 -19.68 10.22
N ALA A 170 11.67 -18.55 9.85
CA ALA A 170 12.00 -17.85 8.62
C ALA A 170 12.34 -16.40 8.95
N SER A 171 13.28 -15.84 8.21
CA SER A 171 13.70 -14.44 8.37
C SER A 171 13.19 -13.62 7.20
N GLY A 172 12.70 -12.43 7.51
CA GLY A 172 12.12 -11.50 6.55
C GLY A 172 12.59 -10.08 6.79
N VAL A 173 12.28 -9.21 5.83
CA VAL A 173 12.67 -7.80 5.87
C VAL A 173 11.53 -6.93 5.37
N ASN A 174 10.93 -6.13 6.26
CA ASN A 174 10.03 -5.06 5.84
C ASN A 174 10.85 -3.83 5.39
N ILE A 175 10.33 -3.10 4.41
CA ILE A 175 10.86 -1.79 4.00
C ILE A 175 9.88 -0.71 4.46
N ILE A 176 10.36 0.26 5.22
CA ILE A 176 9.53 1.29 5.85
C ILE A 176 10.05 2.66 5.42
N GLY A 177 9.16 3.54 4.98
CA GLY A 177 9.44 4.95 4.72
C GLY A 177 8.53 5.84 5.56
N VAL A 178 9.09 6.83 6.26
CA VAL A 178 8.32 7.75 7.10
C VAL A 178 8.37 9.17 6.52
N LEU A 179 7.20 9.73 6.21
CA LEU A 179 7.00 11.14 5.88
C LEU A 179 6.57 11.88 7.15
N PRO A 180 7.43 12.73 7.74
CA PRO A 180 7.12 13.40 9.00
C PRO A 180 6.01 14.43 8.84
N GLY A 181 5.05 14.43 9.79
CA GLY A 181 4.09 15.51 9.94
C GLY A 181 4.61 16.66 10.81
N LYS A 182 3.86 17.77 10.87
CA LYS A 182 4.15 18.97 11.69
C LYS A 182 4.53 18.72 13.13
N ARG A 183 3.93 17.68 13.72
CA ARG A 183 4.03 17.36 15.14
C ARG A 183 4.92 16.12 15.37
N ARG A 184 5.69 15.70 14.36
CA ARG A 184 6.58 14.54 14.45
C ARG A 184 7.45 14.59 15.71
N ARG A 185 7.56 13.46 16.42
CA ARG A 185 8.32 13.30 17.68
C ARG A 185 7.74 14.09 18.87
N THR A 186 6.43 14.37 18.86
CA THR A 186 5.73 14.99 19.99
C THR A 186 4.48 14.18 20.37
N PRO A 187 3.94 14.32 21.58
CA PRO A 187 2.68 13.66 21.97
C PRO A 187 1.46 14.07 21.13
N GLU A 188 1.57 15.15 20.36
CA GLU A 188 0.56 15.62 19.43
C GLU A 188 0.68 14.99 18.03
N ASP A 189 1.72 14.19 17.77
CA ASP A 189 1.93 13.47 16.51
C ASP A 189 0.79 12.48 16.25
N GLN A 190 0.32 12.44 15.01
CA GLN A 190 -0.78 11.59 14.57
C GLN A 190 -0.33 10.75 13.38
N LEU A 191 -0.36 9.43 13.54
CA LEU A 191 0.21 8.49 12.57
C LEU A 191 -0.88 7.87 11.70
N ILE A 192 -0.63 7.83 10.40
CA ILE A 192 -1.39 7.04 9.42
C ILE A 192 -0.42 6.07 8.74
N VAL A 193 -0.83 4.82 8.56
CA VAL A 193 -0.05 3.81 7.84
C VAL A 193 -0.64 3.56 6.46
N LEU A 194 0.18 3.57 5.42
CA LEU A 194 -0.14 3.00 4.11
C LEU A 194 0.72 1.74 3.93
N GLY A 195 0.13 0.62 3.52
CA GLY A 195 0.87 -0.62 3.40
C GLY A 195 0.43 -1.52 2.25
N ALA A 196 1.37 -2.33 1.79
CA ALA A 196 1.16 -3.45 0.86
C ALA A 196 2.22 -4.50 1.14
N HIS A 197 1.99 -5.78 0.81
CA HIS A 197 3.07 -6.77 0.89
C HIS A 197 3.77 -6.89 -0.46
N TYR A 198 5.08 -7.09 -0.43
CA TYR A 198 5.89 -7.20 -1.65
C TYR A 198 6.32 -8.62 -1.93
N ASP A 199 6.19 -9.56 -0.99
CA ASP A 199 6.45 -10.95 -1.28
C ASP A 199 5.37 -11.54 -2.20
N THR A 200 5.66 -12.71 -2.75
CA THR A 200 4.77 -13.40 -3.70
C THR A 200 4.54 -14.82 -3.25
N PHE A 201 3.37 -15.38 -3.52
CA PHE A 201 3.19 -16.81 -3.38
C PHE A 201 4.19 -17.61 -4.23
N LYS A 202 4.49 -18.83 -3.80
CA LYS A 202 5.46 -19.70 -4.49
C LYS A 202 5.03 -19.95 -5.93
N ARG A 203 5.98 -19.86 -6.86
CA ARG A 203 5.78 -20.10 -8.30
C ARG A 203 4.82 -19.13 -9.00
N THR A 204 4.51 -17.97 -8.40
CA THR A 204 3.79 -16.89 -9.06
C THR A 204 4.74 -15.70 -9.31
N LYS A 205 4.37 -14.83 -10.24
CA LYS A 205 5.04 -13.52 -10.45
C LYS A 205 4.47 -12.44 -9.53
N GLY A 206 3.26 -12.65 -9.02
CA GLY A 206 2.58 -11.75 -8.10
C GLY A 206 2.39 -10.32 -8.61
N VAL A 207 2.06 -10.12 -9.89
CA VAL A 207 1.80 -8.78 -10.44
C VAL A 207 0.56 -8.17 -9.80
N ASN A 208 -0.55 -8.92 -9.76
CA ASN A 208 -1.74 -8.47 -9.03
C ASN A 208 -1.55 -8.66 -7.53
N ASP A 209 -1.06 -9.82 -7.10
CA ASP A 209 -0.89 -10.23 -5.71
C ASP A 209 0.61 -10.37 -5.32
N ASN A 210 1.26 -9.33 -4.80
CA ASN A 210 0.69 -7.99 -4.57
C ASN A 210 1.56 -6.85 -5.11
N GLY A 211 2.09 -7.04 -6.33
CA GLY A 211 2.75 -5.98 -7.09
C GLY A 211 1.85 -4.75 -7.30
N SER A 212 0.54 -4.96 -7.45
CA SER A 212 -0.44 -3.88 -7.60
C SER A 212 -0.48 -2.94 -6.40
N GLY A 213 -0.55 -3.50 -5.18
CA GLY A 213 -0.54 -2.73 -3.94
C GLY A 213 0.80 -2.01 -3.73
N VAL A 214 1.93 -2.65 -4.07
CA VAL A 214 3.25 -2.01 -3.97
C VAL A 214 3.40 -0.86 -4.96
N ALA A 215 2.90 -1.01 -6.19
CA ALA A 215 2.93 0.07 -7.18
C ALA A 215 2.12 1.29 -6.69
N ALA A 216 0.92 1.07 -6.16
CA ALA A 216 0.11 2.14 -5.58
C ALA A 216 0.76 2.75 -4.33
N LEU A 217 1.44 1.95 -3.50
CA LEU A 217 2.18 2.42 -2.33
C LEU A 217 3.33 3.37 -2.71
N LEU A 218 4.14 2.97 -3.71
CA LEU A 218 5.24 3.78 -4.23
C LEU A 218 4.72 5.08 -4.86
N GLU A 219 3.63 5.01 -5.62
CA GLU A 219 3.05 6.17 -6.27
C GLU A 219 2.42 7.15 -5.26
N ALA A 220 1.74 6.64 -4.25
CA ALA A 220 1.23 7.45 -3.14
C ALA A 220 2.37 8.16 -2.40
N ALA A 221 3.49 7.46 -2.15
CA ALA A 221 4.68 8.06 -1.56
C ALA A 221 5.27 9.18 -2.43
N ARG A 222 5.42 8.95 -3.74
CA ARG A 222 5.92 9.93 -4.70
C ARG A 222 5.06 11.19 -4.75
N VAL A 223 3.74 11.03 -4.84
CA VAL A 223 2.77 12.14 -4.88
C VAL A 223 2.79 12.92 -3.58
N LEU A 224 2.67 12.25 -2.43
CA LEU A 224 2.58 12.92 -1.13
C LEU A 224 3.85 13.67 -0.75
N THR A 225 5.02 13.18 -1.14
CA THR A 225 6.31 13.84 -0.89
C THR A 225 6.55 15.04 -1.80
N ALA A 226 6.15 14.95 -3.07
CA ALA A 226 6.33 16.04 -4.05
C ALA A 226 5.60 17.33 -3.68
N HIS A 227 4.49 17.23 -2.94
CA HIS A 227 3.77 18.42 -2.48
C HIS A 227 4.49 19.20 -1.37
N GLN A 228 5.68 18.76 -0.92
CA GLN A 228 6.43 19.34 0.21
C GLN A 228 5.51 19.63 1.40
N CYS A 229 4.52 18.73 1.58
CA CYS A 229 3.31 19.07 2.29
C CYS A 229 3.60 19.26 3.77
N ASP A 230 3.11 20.38 4.27
CA ASP A 230 3.02 20.69 5.69
C ASP A 230 1.87 19.85 6.33
N LEU A 231 2.03 18.51 6.29
CA LEU A 231 1.03 17.55 6.71
C LEU A 231 0.81 17.62 8.22
N ASN A 232 -0.44 17.61 8.65
CA ASN A 232 -0.76 17.47 10.08
C ASN A 232 -0.42 16.06 10.62
N TYR A 233 -0.37 15.07 9.73
CA TYR A 233 -0.16 13.66 10.05
C TYR A 233 1.23 13.21 9.60
N THR A 234 1.89 12.41 10.43
CA THR A 234 3.03 11.59 10.00
C THR A 234 2.49 10.39 9.22
N VAL A 235 2.98 10.17 8.01
CA VAL A 235 2.56 9.05 7.15
C VAL A 235 3.67 8.02 7.10
N ILE A 236 3.35 6.77 7.43
CA ILE A 236 4.28 5.64 7.40
C ILE A 236 3.87 4.76 6.22
N PHE A 237 4.74 4.66 5.23
CA PHE A 237 4.64 3.73 4.12
C PHE A 237 5.37 2.43 4.50
N VAL A 238 4.75 1.27 4.29
CA VAL A 238 5.39 -0.02 4.60
C VAL A 238 5.14 -1.05 3.52
N ALA A 239 6.23 -1.56 2.95
CA ALA A 239 6.24 -2.77 2.15
C ALA A 239 6.54 -3.97 3.06
N LEU A 240 5.55 -4.83 3.25
CA LEU A 240 5.58 -5.96 4.17
C LEU A 240 6.14 -7.22 3.49
N ASP A 241 6.96 -7.98 4.21
CA ASP A 241 7.45 -9.29 3.77
C ASP A 241 6.64 -10.41 4.44
N MET A 242 6.68 -11.59 3.83
CA MET A 242 6.15 -12.83 4.38
C MET A 242 4.64 -12.78 4.69
N GLU A 243 3.86 -12.11 3.86
CA GLU A 243 2.40 -12.13 3.95
C GLU A 243 1.88 -13.53 3.61
N GLU A 244 2.37 -14.08 2.50
CA GLU A 244 1.89 -15.29 1.82
C GLU A 244 2.14 -16.58 2.61
N ILE A 245 2.85 -16.43 3.73
CA ILE A 245 3.24 -17.49 4.66
C ILE A 245 2.79 -17.20 6.10
N GLY A 246 1.79 -16.31 6.26
CA GLY A 246 1.06 -16.10 7.52
C GLY A 246 1.15 -14.69 8.09
N CYS A 247 1.19 -13.65 7.24
CA CYS A 247 1.19 -12.24 7.64
C CYS A 247 2.34 -11.86 8.60
N VAL A 248 3.48 -12.56 8.52
CA VAL A 248 4.54 -12.50 9.54
C VAL A 248 5.16 -11.11 9.62
N GLY A 249 5.50 -10.48 8.48
CA GLY A 249 6.08 -9.14 8.48
C GLY A 249 5.17 -8.09 9.09
N SER A 250 3.85 -8.19 8.89
CA SER A 250 2.89 -7.26 9.49
C SER A 250 2.87 -7.32 11.01
N TYR A 251 3.02 -8.52 11.59
CA TYR A 251 3.11 -8.71 13.03
C TYR A 251 4.33 -7.98 13.61
N TYR A 252 5.51 -8.19 13.01
CA TYR A 252 6.75 -7.53 13.44
C TYR A 252 6.72 -6.02 13.21
N PHE A 253 6.14 -5.57 12.10
CA PHE A 253 5.94 -4.14 11.85
C PHE A 253 5.12 -3.50 12.98
N VAL A 254 3.98 -4.09 13.33
CA VAL A 254 3.10 -3.53 14.37
C VAL A 254 3.78 -3.54 15.73
N HIS A 255 4.36 -4.66 16.15
CA HIS A 255 4.92 -4.80 17.50
C HIS A 255 6.24 -4.04 17.69
N ASP A 256 7.17 -4.21 16.76
CA ASP A 256 8.56 -3.80 16.98
C ASP A 256 8.89 -2.44 16.35
N PHE A 257 8.09 -2.00 15.37
CA PHE A 257 8.24 -0.66 14.78
C PHE A 257 7.13 0.28 15.24
N LEU A 258 5.87 0.03 14.85
CA LEU A 258 4.77 0.98 15.07
C LEU A 258 4.52 1.22 16.57
N ILE A 259 4.28 0.16 17.35
CA ILE A 259 3.99 0.30 18.78
C ILE A 259 5.23 0.75 19.53
N SER A 260 6.33 0.00 19.39
CA SER A 260 7.52 0.22 20.21
C SER A 260 8.24 1.53 19.88
N ASN A 261 8.49 1.78 18.60
CA ASN A 261 9.30 2.93 18.18
C ASN A 261 8.46 4.18 17.97
N GLU A 262 7.23 4.09 17.47
CA GLU A 262 6.47 5.31 17.14
C GLU A 262 5.48 5.68 18.24
N LEU A 263 4.61 4.76 18.66
CA LEU A 263 3.54 5.08 19.61
C LEU A 263 4.02 5.21 21.06
N LEU A 264 4.85 4.29 21.55
CA LEU A 264 5.28 4.30 22.96
C LEU A 264 6.42 5.27 23.22
N ARG A 265 7.44 5.29 22.34
CA ARG A 265 8.60 6.17 22.48
C ARG A 265 8.21 7.64 22.38
N ASP A 266 7.45 7.99 21.35
CA ASP A 266 7.16 9.40 21.03
C ASP A 266 5.79 9.86 21.59
N ARG A 267 5.01 8.93 22.20
CA ARG A 267 3.63 9.14 22.69
C ARG A 267 2.66 9.61 21.60
N SER A 268 2.95 9.27 20.36
CA SER A 268 2.12 9.57 19.19
C SER A 268 0.78 8.84 19.24
N LYS A 269 -0.20 9.33 18.47
CA LYS A 269 -1.54 8.75 18.37
C LYS A 269 -1.71 8.04 17.04
N PHE A 270 -2.17 6.79 17.08
CA PHE A 270 -2.48 6.03 15.87
C PHE A 270 -3.88 6.39 15.37
N GLN A 271 -3.98 6.81 14.11
CA GLN A 271 -5.25 7.20 13.49
C GLN A 271 -5.86 6.08 12.66
N GLY A 272 -5.04 5.29 11.96
CA GLY A 272 -5.52 4.20 11.12
C GLY A 272 -4.49 3.72 10.11
N ALA A 273 -4.90 2.71 9.34
CA ALA A 273 -4.11 2.15 8.26
C ALA A 273 -4.95 1.99 6.99
N ILE A 274 -4.34 2.20 5.82
CA ILE A 274 -4.87 1.87 4.50
C ILE A 274 -3.95 0.78 3.94
N ILE A 275 -4.50 -0.42 3.76
CA ILE A 275 -3.77 -1.57 3.23
C ILE A 275 -4.28 -1.86 1.82
N MET A 276 -3.37 -1.91 0.87
CA MET A 276 -3.65 -2.10 -0.55
C MET A 276 -3.26 -3.52 -0.95
N ASP A 277 -4.22 -4.27 -1.48
CA ASP A 277 -4.02 -5.67 -1.79
C ASP A 277 -4.87 -6.09 -3.00
N THR A 278 -4.24 -6.66 -4.03
CA THR A 278 -4.88 -7.16 -5.25
C THR A 278 -5.75 -6.14 -6.02
N ILE A 279 -5.24 -4.92 -6.22
CA ILE A 279 -6.00 -3.77 -6.75
C ILE A 279 -5.83 -3.50 -8.25
N LEU A 280 -5.32 -4.47 -9.04
CA LEU A 280 -5.07 -4.28 -10.48
C LEU A 280 -6.06 -5.01 -11.39
N HIS A 281 -6.69 -6.10 -10.93
CA HIS A 281 -7.50 -6.92 -11.82
C HIS A 281 -8.92 -6.37 -11.99
N TYR A 282 -9.25 -5.99 -13.22
CA TYR A 282 -10.59 -5.64 -13.66
C TYR A 282 -11.02 -6.59 -14.78
N ASN A 283 -12.23 -7.16 -14.65
CA ASN A 283 -12.80 -8.01 -15.68
C ASN A 283 -14.32 -7.81 -15.72
N ASP A 284 -14.78 -7.15 -16.78
CA ASP A 284 -16.20 -6.86 -16.97
C ASP A 284 -16.94 -8.03 -17.62
N THR A 285 -16.34 -9.19 -17.87
CA THR A 285 -17.06 -10.31 -18.51
C THR A 285 -18.01 -11.01 -17.53
N MET A 286 -19.11 -11.53 -18.04
CA MET A 286 -20.11 -12.24 -17.21
C MET A 286 -19.46 -13.46 -16.53
N TYR A 287 -19.69 -13.66 -15.23
CA TYR A 287 -19.11 -14.75 -14.45
C TYR A 287 -17.58 -14.76 -14.34
N SER A 288 -16.93 -13.59 -14.41
CA SER A 288 -15.49 -13.48 -14.21
C SER A 288 -15.04 -13.52 -12.75
N GLN A 289 -15.96 -13.34 -11.80
CA GLN A 289 -15.67 -13.30 -10.36
C GLN A 289 -16.35 -14.46 -9.62
N ASP A 290 -15.52 -15.30 -8.99
CA ASP A 290 -15.99 -16.27 -7.99
C ASP A 290 -16.13 -15.61 -6.62
N ILE A 291 -17.11 -16.05 -5.82
CA ILE A 291 -17.35 -15.52 -4.48
C ILE A 291 -17.20 -16.67 -3.47
N PRO A 292 -16.19 -16.65 -2.58
CA PRO A 292 -16.03 -17.65 -1.52
C PRO A 292 -17.27 -17.74 -0.63
N VAL A 293 -17.65 -18.96 -0.20
CA VAL A 293 -18.85 -19.19 0.64
C VAL A 293 -18.82 -18.33 1.91
N ASP A 294 -17.67 -18.26 2.58
CA ASP A 294 -17.51 -17.45 3.80
C ASP A 294 -17.78 -15.96 3.54
N PHE A 295 -17.47 -15.46 2.33
CA PHE A 295 -17.78 -14.08 1.94
C PHE A 295 -19.27 -13.90 1.63
N GLN A 296 -19.92 -14.92 1.05
CA GLN A 296 -21.37 -14.93 0.85
C GLN A 296 -22.13 -14.83 2.17
N ASP A 297 -21.68 -15.57 3.17
CA ASP A 297 -22.26 -15.56 4.51
C ASP A 297 -21.99 -14.24 5.23
N ALA A 298 -20.78 -13.70 5.10
CA ALA A 298 -20.40 -12.45 5.75
C ALA A 298 -21.13 -11.24 5.13
N SER A 299 -21.18 -11.14 3.80
CA SER A 299 -21.63 -9.92 3.10
C SER A 299 -22.74 -10.18 2.07
N PRO A 300 -23.90 -10.70 2.50
CA PRO A 300 -24.96 -11.14 1.58
C PRO A 300 -25.49 -10.02 0.68
N MET A 301 -25.54 -8.76 1.15
CA MET A 301 -25.97 -7.65 0.28
C MET A 301 -24.96 -7.31 -0.81
N VAL A 302 -23.66 -7.44 -0.54
CA VAL A 302 -22.60 -7.24 -1.54
C VAL A 302 -22.68 -8.36 -2.57
N VAL A 303 -22.88 -9.59 -2.11
CA VAL A 303 -23.06 -10.75 -2.99
C VAL A 303 -24.29 -10.59 -3.87
N ASN A 304 -25.43 -10.15 -3.31
CA ASN A 304 -26.62 -9.88 -4.11
C ASN A 304 -26.38 -8.81 -5.19
N ALA A 305 -25.54 -7.81 -4.90
CA ALA A 305 -25.17 -6.80 -5.89
C ALA A 305 -24.30 -7.38 -7.01
N ILE A 306 -23.28 -8.17 -6.66
CA ILE A 306 -22.42 -8.86 -7.63
C ILE A 306 -23.25 -9.83 -8.48
N MET A 307 -24.18 -10.57 -7.86
CA MET A 307 -25.13 -11.46 -8.54
C MET A 307 -26.03 -10.68 -9.51
N ALA A 308 -26.56 -9.53 -9.09
CA ALA A 308 -27.37 -8.66 -9.94
C ALA A 308 -26.59 -8.10 -11.13
N ASP A 309 -25.27 -7.92 -10.99
CA ASP A 309 -24.37 -7.56 -12.09
C ASP A 309 -23.75 -8.78 -12.80
N SER A 310 -24.36 -9.96 -12.65
CA SER A 310 -23.95 -11.18 -13.36
C SER A 310 -22.52 -11.64 -13.06
N PHE A 311 -22.07 -11.49 -11.81
CA PHE A 311 -20.77 -11.97 -11.32
C PHE A 311 -19.57 -11.39 -12.08
N ARG A 312 -19.65 -10.11 -12.48
CA ARG A 312 -18.51 -9.38 -13.06
C ARG A 312 -17.53 -8.98 -11.94
N GLY A 313 -16.25 -8.94 -12.29
CA GLY A 313 -15.15 -8.46 -11.44
C GLY A 313 -14.74 -7.05 -11.85
N ASN A 314 -15.72 -6.15 -11.96
CA ASN A 314 -15.59 -4.79 -12.50
C ASN A 314 -15.56 -3.73 -11.38
N PHE A 315 -15.01 -4.08 -10.23
CA PHE A 315 -15.04 -3.24 -9.04
C PHE A 315 -13.76 -3.36 -8.21
N LEU A 316 -13.47 -2.34 -7.40
CA LEU A 316 -12.59 -2.49 -6.24
C LEU A 316 -13.43 -2.63 -4.97
N ALA A 317 -12.99 -3.52 -4.07
CA ALA A 317 -13.60 -3.70 -2.76
C ALA A 317 -12.81 -2.93 -1.69
N SER A 318 -13.48 -2.00 -1.01
CA SER A 318 -12.94 -1.35 0.19
C SER A 318 -13.54 -2.01 1.43
N MET A 319 -12.70 -2.59 2.29
CA MET A 319 -13.11 -3.20 3.56
C MET A 319 -12.69 -2.32 4.74
N SER A 320 -13.61 -2.04 5.66
CA SER A 320 -13.35 -1.13 6.78
C SER A 320 -14.13 -1.48 8.05
N ARG A 321 -13.74 -0.95 9.22
CA ARG A 321 -14.52 -1.17 10.46
C ARG A 321 -15.77 -0.31 10.44
N TRP A 322 -16.91 -0.94 10.64
CA TRP A 322 -18.22 -0.31 10.71
C TRP A 322 -18.25 0.86 11.70
N ARG A 323 -18.81 1.99 11.26
CA ARG A 323 -18.92 3.30 11.95
C ARG A 323 -17.60 3.97 12.33
N MET A 324 -16.55 3.21 12.63
CA MET A 324 -15.24 3.75 13.00
C MET A 324 -14.55 4.37 11.80
N ASP A 325 -14.53 3.64 10.69
CA ASP A 325 -13.80 4.01 9.48
C ASP A 325 -14.75 4.47 8.36
N GLU A 326 -16.06 4.55 8.63
CA GLU A 326 -17.10 4.84 7.63
C GLU A 326 -16.79 6.13 6.85
N ARG A 327 -16.35 7.19 7.55
CA ARG A 327 -15.98 8.45 6.88
C ARG A 327 -14.83 8.27 5.89
N LEU A 328 -13.83 7.46 6.23
CA LEU A 328 -12.68 7.19 5.37
C LEU A 328 -13.06 6.27 4.20
N ALA A 329 -13.79 5.19 4.49
CA ALA A 329 -14.29 4.25 3.48
C ALA A 329 -15.20 4.96 2.46
N MET A 330 -16.03 5.89 2.92
CA MET A 330 -16.88 6.70 2.05
C MET A 330 -16.12 7.74 1.24
N THR A 331 -14.84 8.03 1.54
CA THR A 331 -14.01 8.86 0.64
C THR A 331 -13.67 8.10 -0.63
N PHE A 332 -13.41 6.79 -0.54
CA PHE A 332 -13.18 5.94 -1.71
C PHE A 332 -14.45 5.69 -2.52
N SER A 333 -15.61 5.85 -1.89
CA SER A 333 -16.90 5.84 -2.57
C SER A 333 -17.28 7.20 -3.18
N ARG A 334 -16.47 8.23 -2.90
CA ARG A 334 -16.62 9.62 -3.33
C ARG A 334 -15.57 10.13 -4.34
N ALA A 335 -14.60 9.28 -4.72
CA ALA A 335 -13.49 9.58 -5.61
C ALA A 335 -13.65 9.03 -7.04
#